data_AF-A0A1V4CJC3-F1
#
_entry.id   AF-A0A1V4CJC3-F1
#
_cell.length_a   1.000
_cell.length_b   1.000
_cell.length_c   1.000
_cell.angle_alpha   90.00
_cell.angle_beta   90.00
_cell.angle_gamma   90.00
#
_symmetry.space_group_name_H-M   'P 1'
#
loop_
_entity.id
_entity.type
_entity.pdbx_description
1 polymer ?
#
loop_
_entity_poly.entity_id
_entity_poly.type
_entity_poly.pdbx_seq_one_letter_code
_entity_poly.pdbx_strand_id
1 'polypeptide(L)'
;MYPLERVQGLAVQPSGLLLWTRKCSRDVANLTWDADDVASVISALKSSDYKDSEWCDNGKAWAACDAYTIRRREWIEAARKEMSVEYFLKFAIGKTGALVLMVSCHT
;
A
#
# COMPACT_ATOMS: atom_id res chain seq x y z
N MET A 1 7.22 10.66 7.27
CA MET A 1 8.24 10.13 8.19
C MET A 1 9.33 9.33 7.46
N TYR A 2 8.96 8.50 6.49
CA TYR A 2 9.87 7.69 5.70
C TYR A 2 10.18 8.36 4.35
N PRO A 3 11.45 8.42 3.90
CA PRO A 3 11.77 8.89 2.56
C PRO A 3 11.07 8.01 1.52
N LEU A 4 10.30 8.62 0.61
CA LEU A 4 9.50 7.87 -0.37
C LEU A 4 10.36 6.99 -1.27
N GLU A 5 11.53 7.49 -1.71
CA GLU A 5 12.49 6.71 -2.50
C GLU A 5 12.94 5.43 -1.78
N ARG A 6 13.13 5.50 -0.46
CA ARG A 6 13.48 4.31 0.35
C ARG A 6 12.32 3.32 0.39
N VAL A 7 11.08 3.80 0.52
CA VAL A 7 9.89 2.96 0.52
C VAL A 7 9.71 2.26 -0.84
N GLN A 8 9.89 2.99 -1.94
CA GLN A 8 9.84 2.45 -3.29
C GLN A 8 10.94 1.41 -3.53
N GLY A 9 12.18 1.69 -3.09
CA GLY A 9 13.30 0.74 -3.21
C GLY A 9 13.14 -0.54 -2.38
N LEU A 10 12.38 -0.49 -1.28
CA LEU A 10 12.02 -1.68 -0.51
C LEU A 10 10.88 -2.46 -1.17
N ALA A 11 9.86 -1.79 -1.69
CA ALA A 11 8.68 -2.43 -2.25
C ALA A 11 8.99 -3.38 -3.42
N VAL A 12 10.03 -3.09 -4.21
CA VAL A 12 10.44 -3.91 -5.37
C VAL A 12 11.33 -5.11 -5.00
N GLN A 13 11.63 -5.32 -3.71
CA GLN A 13 12.45 -6.46 -3.27
C GLN A 13 11.57 -7.71 -3.06
N PRO A 14 12.06 -8.93 -3.35
CA PRO A 14 11.27 -10.17 -3.25
C PRO A 14 10.62 -10.45 -1.88
N SER A 15 11.16 -9.88 -0.80
CA SER A 15 10.63 -9.98 0.57
C SER A 15 10.43 -8.61 1.21
N GLY A 16 10.41 -7.57 0.38
CA GLY A 16 10.32 -6.18 0.81
C GLY A 16 8.92 -5.80 1.29
N LEU A 17 7.89 -6.57 0.93
CA LEU A 17 6.49 -6.33 1.29
C LEU A 17 5.97 -7.38 2.27
N LEU A 18 5.37 -6.90 3.35
CA LEU A 18 4.65 -7.71 4.34
C LEU A 18 3.26 -7.15 4.57
N LEU A 19 2.21 -7.91 4.20
CA LEU A 19 0.83 -7.53 4.48
C LEU A 19 0.54 -7.73 5.99
N TRP A 20 0.43 -6.62 6.73
CA TRP A 20 0.59 -6.65 8.19
C TRP A 20 -0.63 -7.18 8.95
N THR A 21 -1.82 -6.99 8.37
CA THR A 21 -3.08 -7.36 8.99
C THR A 21 -3.82 -8.34 8.09
N ARG A 22 -4.63 -9.22 8.70
CA ARG A 22 -5.51 -10.13 7.96
C ARG A 22 -6.49 -9.37 7.05
N LYS A 23 -6.89 -8.17 7.45
CA LYS A 23 -7.74 -7.29 6.65
C LYS A 23 -7.00 -6.85 5.38
N CYS A 24 -5.75 -6.39 5.49
CA CYS A 24 -4.94 -6.02 4.33
C CYS A 24 -4.78 -7.20 3.36
N SER A 25 -4.46 -8.40 3.85
CA SER A 25 -4.34 -9.58 2.99
C SER A 25 -5.63 -9.88 2.23
N ARG A 26 -6.78 -9.68 2.88
CA ARG A 26 -8.09 -9.85 2.25
C ARG A 26 -8.41 -8.76 1.24
N ASP A 27 -8.11 -7.51 1.55
CA ASP A 27 -8.36 -6.37 0.67
C ASP A 27 -7.51 -6.50 -0.62
N VAL A 28 -6.24 -6.90 -0.50
CA VAL A 28 -5.38 -7.24 -1.66
C VAL A 28 -5.94 -8.42 -2.46
N ALA A 29 -6.34 -9.50 -1.78
CA ALA A 29 -6.93 -10.66 -2.47
C ALA A 29 -8.26 -10.33 -3.18
N ASN A 30 -9.08 -9.44 -2.63
CA ASN A 30 -10.33 -8.98 -3.26
C ASN A 30 -10.08 -8.18 -4.54
N LEU A 31 -8.93 -7.52 -4.65
CA LEU A 31 -8.46 -6.88 -5.88
C LEU A 31 -7.86 -7.88 -6.87
N THR A 32 -7.81 -9.17 -6.52
CA THR A 32 -7.09 -10.22 -7.26
C THR A 32 -5.61 -9.90 -7.45
N TRP A 33 -5.04 -9.12 -6.53
CA TRP A 33 -3.66 -8.65 -6.58
C TRP A 33 -2.70 -9.56 -5.83
N ASP A 34 -1.44 -9.53 -6.25
CA ASP A 34 -0.31 -10.10 -5.55
C ASP A 34 0.66 -9.01 -5.00
N ALA A 35 1.87 -9.42 -4.60
CA ALA A 35 2.87 -8.50 -4.08
C ALA A 35 3.43 -7.55 -5.15
N ASP A 36 3.48 -7.98 -6.42
CA ASP A 36 4.02 -7.18 -7.52
C ASP A 36 3.03 -6.08 -7.93
N ASP A 37 1.73 -6.38 -7.94
CA ASP A 37 0.69 -5.36 -8.15
C ASP A 37 0.76 -4.25 -7.10
N VAL A 38 0.95 -4.67 -5.85
CA VAL A 38 1.11 -3.76 -4.73
C VAL A 38 2.38 -2.92 -4.86
N ALA A 39 3.51 -3.54 -5.22
CA ALA A 39 4.78 -2.85 -5.47
C ALA A 39 4.66 -1.83 -6.60
N SER A 40 3.88 -2.13 -7.64
CA SER A 40 3.57 -1.22 -8.75
C SER A 40 2.86 0.05 -8.27
N VAL A 41 1.86 -0.06 -7.39
CA VAL A 41 1.19 1.11 -6.83
C VAL A 41 2.13 1.95 -5.96
N ILE A 42 2.93 1.32 -5.11
CA ILE A 42 3.90 2.03 -4.25
C ILE A 42 4.95 2.76 -5.11
N SER A 43 5.41 2.12 -6.18
CA SER A 43 6.37 2.71 -7.12
C SER A 43 5.83 3.92 -7.85
N ALA A 44 4.51 4.03 -8.01
CA ALA A 44 3.84 5.16 -8.67
C ALA A 44 3.58 6.35 -7.73
N LEU A 45 3.75 6.20 -6.41
CA LEU A 45 3.51 7.26 -5.44
C LEU A 45 4.42 8.47 -5.67
N LYS A 46 3.88 9.65 -5.38
CA LYS A 46 4.58 10.93 -5.36
C LYS A 46 4.47 11.57 -3.98
N SER A 47 5.33 12.54 -3.68
CA SER A 47 5.24 13.31 -2.43
C SER A 47 3.89 14.03 -2.28
N SER A 48 3.22 14.38 -3.39
CA SER A 48 1.88 14.97 -3.38
C SER A 48 0.77 14.02 -2.94
N ASP A 49 1.02 12.71 -2.97
CA ASP A 49 0.05 11.69 -2.59
C ASP A 49 0.08 11.44 -1.07
N TYR A 50 1.04 12.01 -0.34
CA TYR A 50 1.12 11.93 1.11
C TYR A 50 -0.08 12.65 1.75
N LYS A 51 -0.70 11.96 2.71
CA LYS A 51 -1.84 12.48 3.46
C LYS A 51 -1.41 12.96 4.84
N ASP A 52 -0.91 12.05 5.66
CA ASP A 52 -0.53 12.27 7.05
C ASP A 52 0.32 11.10 7.59
N SER A 53 0.80 11.25 8.83
CA SER A 53 1.46 10.18 9.59
C SER A 53 0.60 9.82 10.79
N GLU A 54 0.40 8.53 11.03
CA GLU A 54 -0.51 8.02 12.06
C GLU A 54 0.04 6.75 12.73
N TRP A 55 -0.51 6.42 13.89
CA TRP A 55 -0.23 5.15 14.55
C TRP A 55 -1.20 4.07 14.05
N CYS A 56 -0.68 3.01 13.45
CA CYS A 56 -1.45 1.82 13.07
C CYS A 56 -1.22 0.69 14.06
N ASP A 57 -2.24 -0.15 14.26
CA ASP A 57 -2.16 -1.37 15.06
C ASP A 57 -2.58 -2.62 14.27
N ASN A 58 -2.12 -3.79 14.73
CA ASN A 58 -2.57 -5.08 14.22
C ASN A 58 -3.17 -5.99 15.32
N GLY A 59 -3.60 -5.39 16.44
CA GLY A 59 -4.04 -6.09 17.65
C GLY A 59 -2.92 -6.70 18.52
N LYS A 60 -1.65 -6.67 18.07
CA LYS A 60 -0.49 -7.17 18.84
C LYS A 60 0.61 -6.13 19.01
N ALA A 61 0.78 -5.23 18.06
CA ALA A 61 1.82 -4.21 18.04
C ALA A 61 1.31 -2.93 17.37
N TRP A 62 1.98 -1.83 17.68
CA TRP A 62 1.78 -0.51 17.08
C TRP A 62 2.96 -0.16 16.17
N ALA A 63 2.69 0.55 15.07
CA ALA A 63 3.69 1.06 14.15
C ALA A 63 3.36 2.50 13.74
N ALA A 64 4.38 3.35 13.64
CA ALA A 64 4.23 4.66 13.04
C ALA A 64 4.18 4.48 11.52
N CYS A 65 3.11 4.94 10.88
CA CYS A 65 2.90 4.80 9.46
C CYS A 65 2.84 6.16 8.78
N ASP A 66 3.24 6.20 7.51
CA ASP A 66 2.81 7.26 6.60
C ASP A 66 1.64 6.75 5.76
N ALA A 67 0.62 7.59 5.59
CA ALA A 67 -0.55 7.33 4.77
C ALA A 67 -0.47 8.11 3.46
N TYR A 68 -0.87 7.46 2.38
CA TYR A 68 -0.88 7.98 1.02
C TYR A 68 -2.21 7.68 0.34
N THR A 69 -2.59 8.52 -0.62
CA THR A 69 -3.77 8.33 -1.46
C THR A 69 -3.41 8.59 -2.92
N ILE A 70 -3.59 7.59 -3.78
CA ILE A 70 -3.28 7.70 -5.21
C ILE A 70 -4.51 7.32 -6.05
N ARG A 71 -4.75 8.08 -7.12
CA ARG A 71 -5.76 7.76 -8.14
C ARG A 71 -5.09 7.14 -9.36
N ARG A 72 -5.58 5.99 -9.82
CA ARG A 72 -5.14 5.33 -11.05
C ARG A 72 -6.32 5.12 -11.97
N ARG A 73 -6.06 5.10 -13.28
CA ARG A 73 -7.04 4.59 -14.25
C ARG A 73 -6.84 3.09 -14.36
N GLU A 74 -7.90 2.36 -14.07
CA GLU A 74 -7.90 0.90 -14.09
C GLU A 74 -9.03 0.42 -14.99
N TRP A 75 -8.79 -0.65 -15.73
CA TRP A 75 -9.84 -1.32 -16.48
C TRP A 75 -10.71 -2.14 -15.50
N ILE A 76 -12.00 -1.82 -15.42
CA ILE A 76 -12.94 -2.54 -14.56
C ILE A 76 -13.73 -3.53 -15.39
N GLU A 77 -13.39 -4.81 -15.30
CA GLU A 77 -14.02 -5.88 -16.08
C GLU A 77 -15.56 -5.89 -15.95
N ALA A 78 -16.08 -5.69 -14.73
CA ALA A 78 -17.53 -5.65 -14.49
C ALA A 78 -18.25 -4.50 -15.22
N ALA A 79 -17.55 -3.39 -15.45
CA ALA A 79 -18.10 -2.21 -16.12
C ALA A 79 -17.66 -2.08 -17.59
N ARG A 80 -16.72 -2.92 -18.04
CA ARG A 80 -16.11 -2.91 -19.39
C ARG A 80 -15.63 -1.52 -19.83
N LYS A 81 -15.00 -0.78 -18.92
CA LYS A 81 -14.43 0.54 -19.19
C LYS A 81 -13.30 0.87 -18.22
N GLU A 82 -12.47 1.84 -18.59
CA GLU A 82 -11.55 2.47 -17.64
C GLU A 82 -12.31 3.33 -16.63
N MET A 83 -11.92 3.21 -15.37
CA MET A 83 -12.45 4.03 -14.27
C MET A 83 -11.30 4.55 -13.42
N SER A 84 -11.49 5.74 -12.84
CA SER A 84 -10.57 6.24 -11.82
C SER A 84 -10.83 5.49 -10.52
N VAL A 85 -9.83 4.76 -10.05
CA VAL A 85 -9.83 4.05 -8.77
C VAL A 85 -8.90 4.78 -7.80
N GLU A 86 -9.36 5.00 -6.58
CA GLU A 86 -8.55 5.60 -5.51
C GLU A 86 -8.05 4.50 -4.57
N TYR A 87 -6.75 4.49 -4.32
CA TYR A 87 -6.07 3.55 -3.43
C TYR A 87 -5.53 4.27 -2.21
N PHE A 88 -5.82 3.73 -1.02
CA PHE A 88 -5.26 4.21 0.24
C PHE A 88 -4.17 3.24 0.69
N LEU A 89 -2.96 3.76 0.84
CA LEU A 89 -1.81 2.98 1.28
C LEU A 89 -1.30 3.53 2.60
N LYS A 90 -0.98 2.63 3.52
CA LYS A 90 -0.27 2.97 4.76
C LYS A 90 0.93 2.07 4.90
N PHE A 91 2.08 2.62 5.26
CA PHE A 91 3.29 1.84 5.41
C PHE A 91 4.15 2.24 6.59
N ALA A 92 4.81 1.25 7.18
CA ALA A 92 5.87 1.40 8.16
C ALA A 92 7.11 0.61 7.71
N ILE A 93 8.29 1.06 8.11
CA ILE A 93 9.54 0.29 7.91
C ILE A 93 9.88 -0.40 9.24
N GLY A 94 9.86 -1.73 9.23
CA GLY A 94 10.19 -2.55 10.40
C GLY A 94 11.69 -2.56 10.72
N LYS A 95 12.05 -3.05 11.91
CA LYS A 95 13.47 -3.13 12.36
C LYS A 95 14.35 -4.00 11.44
N THR A 96 13.77 -4.95 10.74
CA THR A 96 14.45 -5.81 9.76
C THR A 96 14.64 -5.13 8.39
N GLY A 97 14.15 -3.90 8.22
CA GLY A 97 14.16 -3.20 6.95
C GLY A 97 13.01 -3.56 6.01
N ALA A 98 12.11 -4.48 6.39
CA ALA A 98 10.94 -4.82 5.58
C ALA A 98 9.86 -3.72 5.63
N LEU A 99 9.17 -3.50 4.51
CA LEU A 99 7.99 -2.63 4.44
C LEU A 99 6.77 -3.40 4.96
N VAL A 100 6.15 -2.84 5.97
CA VAL A 100 4.91 -3.35 6.57
C VAL A 100 3.78 -2.55 5.93
N LEU A 101 2.99 -3.21 5.09
CA LEU A 101 1.98 -2.56 4.26
C LEU A 101 0.56 -2.83 4.76
N MET A 102 -0.27 -1.80 4.69
CA MET A 102 -1.73 -1.86 4.70
C MET A 102 -2.27 -1.14 3.46
N VAL A 103 -2.76 -1.90 2.48
CA VAL A 103 -3.58 -1.41 1.37
C VAL A 103 -5.02 -1.56 1.82
N SER A 104 -5.70 -0.46 2.13
CA SER A 104 -7.15 -0.47 2.31
C SER A 104 -7.79 0.06 1.02
N CYS A 105 -8.62 -0.76 0.37
CA CYS A 105 -9.44 -0.33 -0.74
C CYS A 105 -10.83 0.09 -0.21
N HIS A 106 -11.24 1.31 -0.53
CA HIS A 106 -12.63 1.75 -0.38
C HIS A 106 -13.07 2.24 -1.76
N THR A 107 -13.98 1.48 -2.39
CA THR A 107 -14.70 1.90 -3.60
C THR A 107 -15.81 2.87 -3.25
#